data_AF-A0A0B1TCX6-F1
#
_entry.id   AF-A0A0B1TCX6-F1
#
_cell.length_a   1.000
_cell.length_b   1.000
_cell.length_c   1.000
_cell.angle_alpha   90.00
_cell.angle_beta   90.00
_cell.angle_gamma   90.00
#
_symmetry.space_group_name_H-M   'P 1'
#
loop_
_entity.id
_entity.type
_entity.pdbx_description
1 polymer ?
#
loop_
_entity_poly.entity_id
_entity_poly.type
_entity_poly.pdbx_seq_one_letter_code
_entity_poly.pdbx_strand_id
1 'polypeptide(L)'
;MSCYARIWNYEYRIANSSFYLRQCGQKDIFTLKKFFRRHCISAKILSSFDYILFLDADMGVVNPKRRIEEYIDPSADIIFYDRFYNWEVAAGAYLAKNTEWAVKFLNGFANYEDRLPKSFHGTDNGGLHAYLAEYIVGDSNPNGLARCLFIYNHSRSYDDLWLFEAC
;
A
#
# COMPACT_ATOMS: atom_id res chain seq x y z
N MET A 1 -19.37 2.65 -1.69
CA MET A 1 -18.93 1.31 -2.10
C MET A 1 -20.02 0.24 -2.11
N SER A 2 -20.78 0.05 -1.02
CA SER A 2 -21.78 -1.04 -0.92
C SER A 2 -22.75 -1.17 -2.11
N CYS A 3 -23.31 -0.07 -2.62
CA CYS A 3 -24.22 -0.11 -3.77
C CYS A 3 -23.56 -0.64 -5.05
N TYR A 4 -22.34 -0.19 -5.34
CA TYR A 4 -21.57 -0.64 -6.51
C TYR A 4 -21.27 -2.13 -6.43
N ALA A 5 -20.83 -2.60 -5.26
CA ALA A 5 -20.59 -4.03 -5.02
C ALA A 5 -21.86 -4.86 -5.25
N ARG A 6 -23.01 -4.38 -4.78
CA ARG A 6 -24.30 -5.07 -4.99
C ARG A 6 -24.71 -5.14 -6.46
N ILE A 7 -24.49 -4.08 -7.24
CA ILE A 7 -24.83 -4.05 -8.68
C ILE A 7 -24.04 -5.13 -9.45
N TRP A 8 -22.76 -5.29 -9.13
CA TRP A 8 -21.85 -6.19 -9.84
C TRP A 8 -21.60 -7.52 -9.13
N ASN A 9 -22.36 -7.80 -8.07
CA ASN A 9 -22.26 -9.03 -7.27
C ASN A 9 -20.85 -9.27 -6.68
N TYR A 10 -20.18 -8.20 -6.24
CA TYR A 10 -18.94 -8.28 -5.47
C TYR A 10 -19.23 -8.43 -3.97
N GLU A 11 -18.37 -9.15 -3.27
CA GLU A 11 -18.38 -9.14 -1.81
C GLU A 11 -17.81 -7.81 -1.28
N TYR A 12 -18.56 -7.13 -0.43
CA TYR A 12 -18.13 -5.89 0.22
C TYR A 12 -17.88 -6.13 1.70
N ARG A 13 -16.64 -5.91 2.14
CA ARG A 13 -16.23 -6.03 3.55
C ARG A 13 -15.72 -4.71 4.10
N ILE A 14 -16.16 -4.38 5.30
CA ILE A 14 -15.54 -3.35 6.14
C ILE A 14 -14.72 -4.08 7.19
N ALA A 15 -13.40 -3.93 7.14
CA ALA A 15 -12.50 -4.58 8.10
C ALA A 15 -12.29 -3.69 9.32
N ASN A 16 -12.71 -4.17 10.50
CA ASN A 16 -12.38 -3.53 11.77
C ASN A 16 -11.01 -4.01 12.25
N SER A 17 -10.04 -3.10 12.37
CA SER A 17 -8.66 -3.44 12.77
C SER A 17 -8.56 -4.11 14.13
N SER A 18 -9.52 -3.88 15.03
CA SER A 18 -9.51 -4.46 16.38
C SER A 18 -9.60 -5.99 16.37
N PHE A 19 -10.23 -6.58 15.35
CA PHE A 19 -10.34 -8.04 15.22
C PHE A 19 -9.03 -8.72 14.77
N TYR A 20 -8.06 -7.95 14.29
CA TYR A 20 -6.80 -8.45 13.75
C TYR A 20 -5.59 -8.18 14.63
N LEU A 21 -5.76 -7.58 15.82
CA LEU A 21 -4.65 -7.15 16.68
C LEU A 21 -3.68 -8.27 17.07
N ARG A 22 -4.14 -9.53 17.12
CA ARG A 22 -3.29 -10.70 17.41
C ARG A 22 -2.44 -11.14 16.22
N GLN A 23 -2.91 -10.88 15.00
CA GLN A 23 -2.25 -11.35 13.76
C GLN A 23 -1.47 -10.23 13.06
N CYS A 24 -1.90 -8.98 13.26
CA CYS A 24 -1.34 -7.78 12.65
C CYS A 24 -0.95 -6.80 13.77
N GLY A 25 0.29 -6.96 14.25
CA GLY A 25 0.83 -6.23 15.40
C GLY A 25 1.31 -4.82 15.10
N GLN A 26 1.16 -4.35 13.85
CA GLN A 26 1.59 -3.01 13.45
C GLN A 26 0.88 -1.93 14.29
N LYS A 27 1.57 -0.84 14.63
CA LYS A 27 1.11 0.16 15.61
C LYS A 27 0.41 1.35 14.96
N ASP A 28 -0.86 1.16 14.59
CA ASP A 28 -1.68 2.23 13.98
C ASP A 28 -2.02 3.44 14.89
N ILE A 29 -1.77 3.37 16.20
CA ILE A 29 -2.29 4.38 17.15
C ILE A 29 -1.16 4.93 18.02
N PHE A 30 -1.10 6.26 18.12
CA PHE A 30 -0.21 7.12 18.93
C PHE A 30 1.19 7.45 18.41
N THR A 31 1.58 6.99 17.22
CA THR A 31 2.89 7.36 16.61
C THR A 31 2.72 7.89 15.19
N LEU A 32 3.74 8.59 14.66
CA LEU A 32 3.82 9.01 13.24
C LEU A 32 3.73 7.84 12.24
N LYS A 33 3.69 6.60 12.72
CA LYS A 33 3.56 5.34 11.97
C LYS A 33 2.08 4.97 11.72
N LYS A 34 1.38 5.78 10.94
CA LYS A 34 -0.04 5.52 10.63
C LYS A 34 -0.15 4.53 9.46
N PHE A 35 -1.21 3.73 9.47
CA PHE A 35 -1.76 3.00 8.32
C PHE A 35 -1.08 1.68 7.91
N PHE A 36 -0.03 1.20 8.57
CA PHE A 36 0.64 -0.05 8.16
C PHE A 36 -0.17 -1.32 8.41
N ARG A 37 -0.99 -1.37 9.47
CA ARG A 37 -1.73 -2.61 9.81
C ARG A 37 -2.73 -2.99 8.72
N ARG A 38 -3.27 -2.01 8.00
CA ARG A 38 -4.28 -2.25 6.94
C ARG A 38 -3.74 -3.15 5.83
N HIS A 39 -2.44 -3.10 5.56
CA HIS A 39 -1.79 -3.95 4.55
C HIS A 39 -1.63 -5.39 5.04
N CYS A 40 -1.32 -5.60 6.34
CA CYS A 40 -1.36 -6.93 6.95
C CYS A 40 -2.78 -7.51 6.94
N ILE A 41 -3.79 -6.71 7.32
CA ILE A 41 -5.20 -7.13 7.31
C ILE A 41 -5.62 -7.51 5.89
N SER A 42 -5.24 -6.72 4.89
CA SER A 42 -5.47 -7.01 3.47
C SER A 42 -4.86 -8.36 3.08
N ALA A 43 -3.63 -8.65 3.49
CA ALA A 43 -2.99 -9.94 3.24
C ALA A 43 -3.75 -11.12 3.87
N LYS A 44 -4.32 -10.93 5.07
CA LYS A 44 -5.14 -11.98 5.72
C LYS A 44 -6.45 -12.20 4.98
N ILE A 45 -7.14 -11.13 4.59
CA ILE A 45 -8.40 -11.21 3.84
C ILE A 45 -8.17 -11.82 2.45
N LEU A 46 -7.09 -11.44 1.77
CA LEU A 46 -6.74 -11.91 0.42
C LEU A 46 -6.77 -13.43 0.30
N SER A 47 -6.31 -14.15 1.33
CA SER A 47 -6.28 -15.62 1.33
C SER A 47 -7.64 -16.31 1.13
N SER A 48 -8.76 -15.59 1.34
CA SER A 48 -10.13 -16.10 1.16
C SER A 48 -10.78 -15.72 -0.17
N PHE A 49 -10.08 -15.03 -1.06
CA PHE A 49 -10.60 -14.52 -2.34
C PHE A 49 -9.62 -14.80 -3.47
N ASP A 50 -10.06 -14.71 -4.73
CA ASP A 50 -9.15 -14.75 -5.88
C ASP A 50 -8.43 -13.40 -6.06
N TYR A 51 -9.16 -12.32 -5.84
CA TYR A 51 -8.68 -10.94 -5.87
C TYR A 51 -9.34 -10.14 -4.76
N ILE A 52 -8.63 -9.12 -4.26
CA ILE A 52 -9.23 -8.06 -3.45
C ILE A 52 -8.92 -6.71 -4.09
N LEU A 53 -9.87 -5.79 -3.99
CA LEU A 53 -9.63 -4.36 -4.14
C LEU A 53 -9.60 -3.74 -2.75
N PHE A 54 -8.41 -3.38 -2.27
CA PHE A 54 -8.26 -2.59 -1.06
C PHE A 54 -8.59 -1.13 -1.37
N LEU A 55 -9.31 -0.45 -0.47
CA LEU A 55 -9.71 0.95 -0.61
C LEU A 55 -9.71 1.65 0.74
N ASP A 56 -9.22 2.88 0.76
CA ASP A 56 -9.41 3.79 1.89
C ASP A 56 -10.85 4.24 2.03
N ALA A 57 -11.22 4.59 3.27
CA ALA A 57 -12.59 4.92 3.64
C ALA A 57 -13.12 6.23 3.01
N ASP A 58 -12.21 7.07 2.51
CA ASP A 58 -12.50 8.31 1.80
C ASP A 58 -12.53 8.14 0.27
N MET A 59 -12.44 6.89 -0.24
CA MET A 59 -12.58 6.60 -1.66
C MET A 59 -14.02 6.21 -2.06
N GLY A 60 -14.44 6.69 -3.23
CA GLY A 60 -15.78 6.49 -3.77
C GLY A 60 -15.79 6.08 -5.24
N VAL A 61 -16.88 5.43 -5.66
CA VAL A 61 -17.11 5.07 -7.07
C VAL A 61 -17.65 6.28 -7.82
N VAL A 62 -16.90 6.71 -8.84
CA VAL A 62 -17.31 7.83 -9.72
C VAL A 62 -18.09 7.36 -10.95
N ASN A 63 -17.82 6.15 -11.44
CA ASN A 63 -18.50 5.59 -12.61
C ASN A 63 -18.95 4.13 -12.32
N PRO A 64 -20.21 3.91 -11.93
CA PRO A 64 -20.69 2.57 -11.57
C PRO A 64 -20.93 1.67 -12.79
N LYS A 65 -20.80 2.18 -14.03
CA LYS A 65 -20.96 1.36 -15.25
C LYS A 65 -19.69 0.59 -15.62
N ARG A 66 -18.54 1.01 -15.10
CA ARG A 66 -17.25 0.34 -15.31
C ARG A 66 -17.06 -0.74 -14.26
N ARG A 67 -16.44 -1.83 -14.65
CA ARG A 67 -16.21 -3.00 -13.79
C ARG A 67 -14.77 -3.03 -13.27
N ILE A 68 -14.56 -3.65 -12.10
CA ILE A 68 -13.21 -3.78 -11.51
C ILE A 68 -12.30 -4.60 -12.42
N GLU A 69 -12.85 -5.63 -13.07
CA GLU A 69 -12.11 -6.55 -13.93
C GLU A 69 -11.46 -5.84 -15.14
N GLU A 70 -11.95 -4.66 -15.53
CA GLU A 70 -11.35 -3.86 -16.60
C GLU A 70 -9.99 -3.25 -16.22
N TYR A 71 -9.66 -3.26 -14.92
CA TYR A 71 -8.42 -2.73 -14.36
C TYR A 71 -7.47 -3.84 -13.87
N ILE A 72 -7.83 -5.11 -14.11
CA ILE A 72 -6.97 -6.26 -13.76
C ILE A 72 -6.03 -6.56 -14.93
N ASP A 73 -4.74 -6.57 -14.65
CA ASP A 73 -3.71 -7.20 -15.47
C ASP A 73 -3.44 -8.62 -14.92
N PRO A 74 -3.78 -9.70 -15.65
CA PRO A 74 -3.58 -11.07 -15.19
C PRO A 74 -2.12 -11.45 -14.92
N SER A 75 -1.16 -10.70 -15.49
CA SER A 75 0.28 -10.89 -15.32
C SER A 75 0.83 -10.22 -14.06
N ALA A 76 0.06 -9.33 -13.43
CA ALA A 76 0.44 -8.64 -12.20
C ALA A 76 -0.17 -9.31 -10.97
N ASP A 77 0.64 -9.50 -9.93
CA ASP A 77 0.17 -9.98 -8.63
C ASP A 77 -0.46 -8.86 -7.79
N ILE A 78 0.06 -7.63 -7.90
CA ILE A 78 -0.45 -6.43 -7.24
C ILE A 78 -0.42 -5.28 -8.25
N ILE A 79 -1.49 -4.50 -8.28
CA ILE A 79 -1.63 -3.32 -9.14
C ILE A 79 -1.93 -2.12 -8.24
N PHE A 80 -0.96 -1.22 -8.15
CA PHE A 80 -1.14 0.10 -7.55
C PHE A 80 -1.64 1.10 -8.59
N TYR A 81 -1.90 2.33 -8.16
CA TYR A 81 -2.36 3.41 -9.03
C TYR A 81 -1.54 4.68 -8.78
N ASP A 82 -1.48 5.52 -9.81
CA ASP A 82 -0.88 6.85 -9.73
C ASP A 82 -1.83 7.82 -9.04
N ARG A 83 -1.32 8.54 -8.06
CA ARG A 83 -2.07 9.57 -7.36
C ARG A 83 -2.25 10.80 -8.24
N PHE A 84 -3.49 11.29 -8.37
CA PHE A 84 -3.83 12.27 -9.39
C PHE A 84 -3.15 13.65 -9.26
N TYR A 85 -2.74 14.06 -8.07
CA TYR A 85 -2.24 15.42 -7.82
C TYR A 85 -0.72 15.52 -7.68
N ASN A 86 -0.04 14.40 -7.45
CA ASN A 86 1.41 14.35 -7.34
C ASN A 86 2.01 13.14 -8.07
N TRP A 87 1.29 12.39 -8.92
CA TRP A 87 1.86 11.35 -9.80
C TRP A 87 2.77 10.31 -9.10
N GLU A 88 2.50 10.04 -7.82
CA GLU A 88 3.22 9.04 -7.02
C GLU A 88 2.45 7.70 -6.98
N VAL A 89 3.12 6.63 -6.59
CA VAL A 89 2.45 5.34 -6.33
C VAL A 89 1.69 5.45 -5.01
N ALA A 90 0.37 5.28 -5.05
CA ALA A 90 -0.48 5.47 -3.87
C ALA A 90 -0.76 4.18 -3.10
N ALA A 91 -0.63 4.24 -1.77
CA ALA A 91 -0.94 3.13 -0.85
C ALA A 91 -2.43 3.04 -0.46
N GLY A 92 -3.25 4.04 -0.79
CA GLY A 92 -4.66 4.12 -0.37
C GLY A 92 -5.61 3.16 -1.11
N ALA A 93 -5.15 2.52 -2.18
CA ALA A 93 -5.88 1.48 -2.89
C ALA A 93 -4.93 0.62 -3.72
N TYR A 94 -5.29 -0.63 -3.91
CA TYR A 94 -4.62 -1.54 -4.85
C TYR A 94 -5.50 -2.75 -5.14
N LEU A 95 -5.31 -3.34 -6.32
CA LEU A 95 -5.77 -4.70 -6.61
C LEU A 95 -4.67 -5.67 -6.21
N ALA A 96 -5.04 -6.75 -5.53
CA ALA A 96 -4.12 -7.83 -5.21
C ALA A 96 -4.75 -9.17 -5.57
N LYS A 97 -4.00 -9.99 -6.31
CA LYS A 97 -4.30 -11.36 -6.67
C LYS A 97 -3.87 -12.29 -5.53
N ASN A 98 -4.62 -13.34 -5.25
CA ASN A 98 -4.28 -14.29 -4.20
C ASN A 98 -3.17 -15.23 -4.65
N THR A 99 -1.94 -14.74 -4.54
CA THR A 99 -0.72 -15.50 -4.73
C THR A 99 0.13 -15.45 -3.47
N GLU A 100 0.97 -16.46 -3.26
CA GLU A 100 1.92 -16.48 -2.15
C GLU A 100 2.83 -15.25 -2.18
N TRP A 101 3.19 -14.81 -3.39
CA TRP A 101 3.98 -13.61 -3.61
C TRP A 101 3.26 -12.35 -3.12
N ALA A 102 2.00 -12.13 -3.52
CA ALA A 102 1.24 -10.95 -3.10
C ALA A 102 1.02 -10.90 -1.59
N VAL A 103 0.69 -12.04 -0.98
CA VAL A 103 0.56 -12.17 0.47
C VAL A 103 1.88 -11.83 1.17
N LYS A 104 3.01 -12.35 0.67
CA LYS A 104 4.33 -12.05 1.23
C LYS A 104 4.70 -10.57 1.08
N PHE A 105 4.43 -9.99 -0.09
CA PHE A 105 4.67 -8.57 -0.36
C PHE A 105 3.88 -7.68 0.60
N LEU A 106 2.57 -7.90 0.75
CA LEU A 106 1.73 -7.08 1.63
C LEU A 106 2.11 -7.20 3.11
N ASN A 107 2.51 -8.40 3.57
CA ASN A 107 3.05 -8.55 4.92
C ASN A 107 4.41 -7.85 5.09
N GLY A 108 5.28 -7.92 4.08
CA GLY A 108 6.57 -7.23 4.07
C GLY A 108 6.41 -5.71 4.10
N PHE A 109 5.47 -5.18 3.31
CA PHE A 109 5.11 -3.77 3.31
C PHE A 109 4.55 -3.35 4.67
N ALA A 110 3.62 -4.12 5.26
CA ALA A 110 3.09 -3.86 6.59
C ALA A 110 4.21 -3.81 7.65
N ASN A 111 5.19 -4.71 7.56
CA ASN A 111 6.33 -4.77 8.48
C ASN A 111 7.39 -3.69 8.22
N TYR A 112 7.30 -2.95 7.10
CA TYR A 112 8.18 -1.81 6.85
C TYR A 112 8.03 -0.71 7.92
N GLU A 113 6.91 -0.73 8.67
CA GLU A 113 6.70 0.12 9.85
C GLU A 113 7.94 0.20 10.76
N ASP A 114 8.63 -0.91 11.01
CA ASP A 114 9.77 -0.97 11.92
C ASP A 114 11.04 -0.34 11.35
N ARG A 115 11.08 -0.09 10.03
CA ARG A 115 12.22 0.47 9.30
C ARG A 115 12.04 1.92 8.90
N LEU A 116 10.91 2.54 9.23
CA LEU A 116 10.68 3.95 8.99
C LEU A 116 11.74 4.83 9.64
N PRO A 117 12.18 5.90 8.96
CA PRO A 117 13.09 6.84 9.58
C PRO A 117 12.41 7.61 10.70
N LYS A 118 13.23 8.18 11.60
CA LYS A 118 12.76 9.07 12.67
C LYS A 118 12.42 10.47 12.17
N SER A 119 12.82 10.78 10.92
CA SER A 119 12.57 12.03 10.22
C SER A 119 11.14 12.08 9.66
N PHE A 120 10.79 13.14 8.93
CA PHE A 120 9.53 13.18 8.19
C PHE A 120 9.55 12.08 7.11
N HIS A 121 8.45 11.33 6.97
CA HIS A 121 8.48 10.09 6.17
C HIS A 121 7.18 9.75 5.43
N GLY A 122 6.14 10.59 5.48
CA GLY A 122 4.92 10.37 4.69
C GLY A 122 4.14 9.09 5.00
N THR A 123 4.24 8.59 6.24
CA THR A 123 3.55 7.38 6.73
C THR A 123 3.83 6.14 5.87
N ASP A 124 2.80 5.37 5.57
CA ASP A 124 2.84 4.19 4.72
C ASP A 124 3.05 4.51 3.24
N ASN A 125 2.63 5.67 2.73
CA ASN A 125 2.90 6.02 1.33
C ASN A 125 4.41 6.20 1.09
N GLY A 126 5.09 7.02 1.89
CA GLY A 126 6.54 7.14 1.81
C GLY A 126 7.26 5.80 2.11
N GLY A 127 6.71 5.00 3.04
CA GLY A 127 7.16 3.64 3.29
C GLY A 127 7.00 2.71 2.08
N LEU A 128 5.94 2.85 1.29
CA LEU A 128 5.70 2.08 0.07
C LEU A 128 6.77 2.40 -0.97
N HIS A 129 7.08 3.67 -1.18
CA HIS A 129 8.14 4.09 -2.10
C HIS A 129 9.49 3.50 -1.69
N ALA A 130 9.84 3.55 -0.40
CA ALA A 130 11.08 2.94 0.11
C ALA A 130 11.10 1.42 -0.06
N TYR A 131 9.97 0.77 0.23
CA TYR A 131 9.86 -0.67 0.07
C TYR A 131 9.96 -1.11 -1.39
N LEU A 132 9.33 -0.39 -2.31
CA LEU A 132 9.43 -0.63 -3.75
C LEU A 132 10.85 -0.39 -4.27
N ALA A 133 11.51 0.69 -3.84
CA ALA A 133 12.89 0.99 -4.22
C ALA A 133 13.84 -0.14 -3.78
N GLU A 134 13.70 -0.64 -2.55
CA GLU A 134 14.47 -1.81 -2.09
C GLU A 134 14.17 -3.06 -2.92
N TYR A 135 12.90 -3.30 -3.27
CA TYR A 135 12.47 -4.49 -4.00
C TYR A 135 12.96 -4.51 -5.45
N ILE A 136 12.94 -3.34 -6.11
CA ILE A 136 13.24 -3.19 -7.55
C ILE A 136 14.72 -2.90 -7.79
N VAL A 137 15.32 -2.05 -6.95
CA VAL A 137 16.66 -1.47 -7.15
C VAL A 137 17.71 -2.09 -6.24
N GLY A 138 17.32 -2.76 -5.15
CA GLY A 138 18.22 -3.23 -4.09
C GLY A 138 19.48 -3.93 -4.59
N ASP A 139 19.32 -4.92 -5.47
CA ASP A 139 20.44 -5.71 -5.98
C ASP A 139 21.11 -5.09 -7.21
N SER A 140 20.37 -4.28 -7.99
CA SER A 140 20.83 -3.76 -9.29
C SER A 140 21.61 -2.45 -9.17
N ASN A 141 21.31 -1.61 -8.19
CA ASN A 141 22.00 -0.34 -7.95
C ASN A 141 22.03 0.04 -6.46
N PRO A 142 22.83 -0.67 -5.63
CA PRO A 142 22.88 -0.45 -4.19
C PRO A 142 23.35 0.95 -3.81
N ASN A 143 24.25 1.54 -4.61
CA ASN A 143 24.75 2.91 -4.37
C ASN A 143 23.67 3.96 -4.64
N GLY A 144 22.86 3.78 -5.69
CA GLY A 144 21.71 4.64 -5.98
C GLY A 144 20.68 4.56 -4.85
N LEU A 145 20.29 3.34 -4.48
CA LEU A 145 19.35 3.12 -3.37
C LEU A 145 19.85 3.75 -2.07
N ALA A 146 21.12 3.60 -1.72
CA ALA A 146 21.70 4.20 -0.51
C ALA A 146 21.60 5.74 -0.52
N ARG A 147 21.74 6.40 -1.67
CA ARG A 147 21.56 7.85 -1.80
C ARG A 147 20.11 8.25 -1.60
N CYS A 148 19.16 7.53 -2.20
CA CYS A 148 17.74 7.82 -2.04
C CYS A 148 17.30 7.62 -0.58
N LEU A 149 17.70 6.52 0.05
CA LEU A 149 17.42 6.26 1.46
C LEU A 149 18.11 7.27 2.39
N PHE A 150 19.25 7.84 2.01
CA PHE A 150 19.86 8.94 2.74
C PHE A 150 18.94 10.18 2.74
N ILE A 151 18.35 10.55 1.60
CA ILE A 151 17.39 11.65 1.50
C ILE A 151 16.16 11.35 2.37
N TYR A 152 15.60 10.15 2.26
CA TYR A 152 14.44 9.74 3.05
C TYR A 152 14.70 9.84 4.56
N ASN A 153 15.88 9.36 5.02
CA ASN A 153 16.29 9.40 6.42
C ASN A 153 16.51 10.81 6.99
N HIS A 154 16.61 11.83 6.13
CA HIS A 154 16.84 13.21 6.52
C HIS A 154 15.70 14.15 6.13
N SER A 155 14.61 13.62 5.57
CA SER A 155 13.45 14.41 5.11
C SER A 155 12.79 15.17 6.26
N ARG A 156 12.41 16.42 6.01
CA ARG A 156 11.79 17.32 7.01
C ARG A 156 10.41 17.80 6.58
N SER A 157 10.06 17.63 5.31
CA SER A 157 8.85 18.13 4.70
C SER A 157 8.37 17.21 3.57
N TYR A 158 7.20 17.52 3.02
CA TYR A 158 6.72 16.88 1.80
C TYR A 158 7.65 17.14 0.60
N ASP A 159 8.34 18.28 0.53
CA ASP A 159 9.28 18.57 -0.57
C ASP A 159 10.51 17.64 -0.51
N ASP A 160 11.05 17.41 0.69
CA ASP A 160 12.17 16.47 0.87
C ASP A 160 11.74 15.02 0.62
N LEU A 161 10.49 14.67 1.01
CA LEU A 161 9.92 13.36 0.74
C LEU A 161 9.74 13.14 -0.76
N TRP A 162 9.20 14.13 -1.47
CA TRP A 162 9.03 14.13 -2.92
C TRP A 162 10.38 13.95 -3.65
N LEU A 163 11.43 14.62 -3.18
CA LEU A 163 12.78 14.44 -3.71
C LEU A 163 13.27 12.99 -3.55
N PHE A 164 12.95 12.34 -2.44
CA PHE A 164 13.23 10.92 -2.26
C PHE A 164 12.41 10.04 -3.20
N GLU A 165 11.11 10.30 -3.35
CA GLU A 165 10.20 9.52 -4.18
C GLU A 165 10.57 9.57 -5.68
N ALA A 166 11.28 10.61 -6.11
CA ALA A 166 11.73 10.82 -7.48
C ALA A 166 13.15 10.30 -7.82
N CYS A 167 13.88 9.71 -6.86
CA CYS A 167 15.34 9.53 -6.87
C CYS A 167 15.95 8.46 -7.83
#